data_AF-A0A970ZDA7-F1
#
_entry.id   AF-A0A970ZDA7-F1
#
_cell.length_a   1.000
_cell.length_b   1.000
_cell.length_c   1.000
_cell.angle_alpha   90.00
_cell.angle_beta   90.00
_cell.angle_gamma   90.00
#
_symmetry.space_group_name_H-M   'P 1'
#
loop_
_entity.id
_entity.type
_entity.pdbx_description
1 polymer ?
#
loop_
_entity_poly.entity_id
_entity_poly.type
_entity_poly.pdbx_seq_one_letter_code
_entity_poly.pdbx_strand_id
1 'polypeptide(L)'
;MNNICARLLLLILSLSLLAGCGDQTVHTLSVQDPEGAALEGADAVAAALVADLAGGRHRALVKSEHLGEALRQALSPSVLRRSMAELEETYGLPLRILRLHEGAWPGGTLRHVVVEYEQGELVFSVGFDAEGKVQALSPEPALDPAALLEPPEAALPPEAQQLEVVFGDPQRSGALVQPKGEVRRVVLLAGYDDRDRDGTYGGVSPMRDLAYDLAQHQVASLRVDGRGFQTGEPSSREGEIEALAEALRYLKGHREEFQHIALVAFDREMGEEALLRADLRAEDCIELDPARLPAGREVARVDAAVAAEIAAGLLALESAG
;
A
#
# COMPACT_ATOMS: atom_id res chain seq x y z
N MET A 1 -4.90 -29.41 65.85
CA MET A 1 -6.14 -30.23 65.91
C MET A 1 -6.71 -30.24 64.50
N ASN A 2 -6.22 -31.13 63.64
CA ASN A 2 -6.79 -32.46 63.38
C ASN A 2 -8.29 -32.40 63.08
N ASN A 3 -8.67 -32.61 61.82
CA ASN A 3 -9.47 -33.78 61.46
C ASN A 3 -9.33 -34.11 59.97
N ILE A 4 -8.71 -35.27 59.76
CA ILE A 4 -8.66 -36.12 58.58
C ILE A 4 -10.00 -36.89 58.49
N CYS A 5 -10.41 -37.25 57.26
CA CYS A 5 -11.39 -38.27 56.81
C CYS A 5 -12.48 -37.65 55.90
N ALA A 6 -12.74 -38.09 54.66
CA ALA A 6 -12.39 -39.33 53.97
C ALA A 6 -12.59 -39.26 52.43
N ARG A 7 -11.70 -39.96 51.71
CA ARG A 7 -11.87 -40.87 50.55
C ARG A 7 -12.64 -40.39 49.29
N LEU A 8 -11.96 -40.32 48.15
CA LEU A 8 -12.06 -41.36 47.10
C LEU A 8 -10.85 -41.36 46.15
N LEU A 9 -10.36 -42.57 45.90
CA LEU A 9 -9.28 -43.00 45.03
C LEU A 9 -9.74 -42.97 43.56
N LEU A 10 -8.92 -42.54 42.61
CA LEU A 10 -8.70 -43.23 41.34
C LEU A 10 -7.50 -42.64 40.59
N LEU A 11 -6.36 -43.30 40.79
CA LEU A 11 -5.21 -43.31 39.88
C LEU A 11 -5.63 -44.07 38.62
N ILE A 12 -5.66 -43.39 37.46
CA ILE A 12 -5.53 -44.06 36.16
C ILE A 12 -4.29 -43.50 35.49
N LEU A 13 -3.28 -44.35 35.51
CA LEU A 13 -2.12 -44.32 34.63
C LEU A 13 -2.63 -44.68 33.22
N SER A 14 -2.61 -43.76 32.28
CA SER A 14 -2.74 -44.09 30.85
C SER A 14 -1.56 -43.49 30.08
N LEU A 15 -0.57 -44.36 29.92
CA LEU A 15 0.51 -44.26 28.96
C LEU A 15 -0.10 -44.36 27.55
N SER A 16 -0.05 -43.28 26.77
CA SER A 16 -0.38 -43.28 25.34
C SER A 16 0.78 -42.66 24.58
N LEU A 17 1.67 -43.51 24.06
CA LEU A 17 2.68 -43.13 23.07
C LEU A 17 2.09 -43.26 21.66
N LEU A 18 2.30 -42.19 20.88
CA LEU A 18 2.47 -42.12 19.42
C LEU A 18 1.28 -42.39 18.49
N ALA A 19 0.74 -41.30 17.91
CA ALA A 19 0.78 -41.04 16.47
C ALA A 19 0.40 -39.57 16.20
N GLY A 20 1.21 -38.86 15.40
CA GLY A 20 1.03 -37.45 15.11
C GLY A 20 -0.21 -37.13 14.27
N CYS A 21 -0.94 -36.12 14.71
CA CYS A 21 -1.58 -35.08 13.91
C CYS A 21 -1.70 -33.91 14.88
N GLY A 22 -0.95 -32.82 14.65
CA GLY A 22 -1.06 -31.62 15.47
C GLY A 22 -2.50 -31.11 15.40
N ASP A 23 -3.19 -31.16 16.53
CA ASP A 23 -4.51 -30.58 16.69
C ASP A 23 -4.32 -29.06 16.60
N GLN A 24 -4.76 -28.45 15.49
CA GLN A 24 -4.57 -27.02 15.25
C GLN A 24 -5.77 -26.26 15.84
N THR A 25 -5.48 -25.20 16.58
CA THR A 25 -6.48 -24.25 17.07
C THR A 25 -7.09 -23.51 15.88
N VAL A 26 -8.37 -23.79 15.62
CA VAL A 26 -9.18 -23.04 14.65
C VAL A 26 -9.84 -21.89 15.40
N HIS A 27 -9.61 -20.66 14.94
CA HIS A 27 -10.21 -19.46 15.50
C HIS A 27 -11.39 -19.00 14.63
N THR A 28 -12.56 -18.85 15.24
CA THR A 28 -13.70 -18.24 14.56
C THR A 28 -13.61 -16.73 14.72
N LEU A 29 -13.12 -16.05 13.69
CA LEU A 29 -13.10 -14.59 13.65
C LEU A 29 -14.51 -14.07 13.37
N SER A 30 -15.02 -13.24 14.27
CA SER A 30 -16.23 -12.46 14.04
C SER A 30 -15.86 -11.15 13.36
N VAL A 31 -16.71 -10.72 12.43
CA VAL A 31 -16.67 -9.37 11.89
C VAL A 31 -17.44 -8.46 12.84
N GLN A 32 -16.84 -7.33 13.25
CA GLN A 32 -17.57 -6.24 13.89
C GLN A 32 -17.33 -4.98 13.05
N ASP A 33 -18.23 -4.73 12.10
CA ASP A 33 -18.28 -3.42 11.44
C ASP A 33 -18.70 -2.37 12.50
N PRO A 34 -17.91 -1.30 12.75
CA PRO A 34 -18.29 -0.24 13.67
C PRO A 34 -19.62 0.44 13.31
N GLU A 35 -20.11 0.34 12.07
CA GLU A 35 -21.40 0.90 11.64
C GLU A 35 -22.58 -0.10 11.70
N GLY A 36 -22.32 -1.39 11.94
CA GLY A 36 -23.38 -2.40 12.10
C GLY A 36 -24.13 -2.76 10.81
N ALA A 37 -23.61 -2.38 9.64
CA ALA A 37 -24.17 -2.76 8.34
C ALA A 37 -23.82 -4.23 8.02
N ALA A 38 -24.70 -4.91 7.27
CA ALA A 38 -24.36 -6.21 6.72
C ALA A 38 -23.36 -6.02 5.57
N LEU A 39 -22.21 -6.70 5.62
CA LEU A 39 -21.27 -6.69 4.51
C LEU A 39 -21.92 -7.34 3.29
N GLU A 40 -21.79 -6.70 2.12
CA GLU A 40 -22.30 -7.20 0.84
C GLU A 40 -21.19 -7.23 -0.21
N GLY A 41 -21.42 -7.95 -1.32
CA GLY A 41 -20.53 -7.94 -2.48
C GLY A 41 -19.07 -8.31 -2.16
N ALA A 42 -18.13 -7.49 -2.66
CA ALA A 42 -16.69 -7.71 -2.51
C ALA A 42 -16.23 -7.68 -1.04
N ASP A 43 -16.89 -6.88 -0.19
CA ASP A 43 -16.55 -6.73 1.23
C ASP A 43 -16.85 -8.03 1.99
N ALA A 44 -18.01 -8.63 1.73
CA ALA A 44 -18.38 -9.92 2.32
C ALA A 44 -17.41 -11.03 1.92
N VAL A 45 -17.00 -11.05 0.64
CA VAL A 45 -16.05 -12.03 0.12
C VAL A 45 -14.67 -11.84 0.74
N ALA A 46 -14.18 -10.61 0.78
CA ALA A 46 -12.88 -10.28 1.37
C ALA A 46 -12.82 -10.66 2.86
N ALA A 47 -13.83 -10.25 3.64
CA ALA A 47 -13.92 -10.60 5.05
C ALA A 47 -13.96 -12.12 5.28
N ALA A 48 -14.74 -12.85 4.48
CA ALA A 48 -14.84 -14.31 4.61
C ALA A 48 -13.51 -15.02 4.29
N LEU A 49 -12.82 -14.61 3.23
CA LEU A 49 -11.52 -15.18 2.85
C LEU A 49 -10.45 -14.88 3.90
N VAL A 50 -10.40 -13.65 4.41
CA VAL A 50 -9.45 -13.28 5.47
C VAL A 50 -9.78 -13.99 6.78
N ALA A 51 -11.06 -14.14 7.12
CA ALA A 51 -11.49 -14.91 8.28
C ALA A 51 -11.08 -16.39 8.17
N ASP A 52 -11.13 -16.97 6.96
CA ASP A 52 -10.67 -18.33 6.71
C ASP A 52 -9.14 -18.45 6.74
N LEU A 53 -8.43 -17.42 6.28
CA LEU A 53 -6.96 -17.36 6.30
C LEU A 53 -6.46 -17.25 7.74
N ALA A 54 -6.75 -16.13 8.40
CA ALA A 54 -6.28 -15.85 9.75
C ALA A 54 -6.89 -16.82 10.78
N GLY A 55 -8.13 -17.28 10.58
CA GLY A 55 -8.77 -18.26 11.45
C GLY A 55 -8.26 -19.71 11.31
N GLY A 56 -7.27 -19.95 10.45
CA GLY A 56 -6.68 -21.27 10.23
C GLY A 56 -7.53 -22.23 9.40
N ARG A 57 -8.64 -21.77 8.79
CA ARG A 57 -9.53 -22.55 7.92
C ARG A 57 -9.00 -22.64 6.48
N HIS A 58 -7.70 -22.85 6.33
CA HIS A 58 -6.99 -22.90 5.04
C HIS A 58 -7.58 -23.90 4.03
N ARG A 59 -8.15 -25.02 4.50
CA ARG A 59 -8.82 -26.00 3.62
C ARG A 59 -10.14 -25.49 3.04
N ALA A 60 -10.85 -24.62 3.76
CA ALA A 60 -12.04 -23.96 3.26
C ALA A 60 -11.66 -22.86 2.27
N LEU A 61 -10.65 -22.04 2.62
CA LEU A 61 -10.12 -20.98 1.76
C LEU A 61 -9.77 -21.47 0.36
N VAL A 62 -8.94 -22.51 0.24
CA VAL A 62 -8.50 -23.03 -1.07
C VAL A 62 -9.63 -23.64 -1.90
N LYS A 63 -10.80 -23.91 -1.28
CA LYS A 63 -12.00 -24.40 -1.96
C LYS A 63 -12.97 -23.27 -2.34
N SER A 64 -12.67 -22.02 -1.98
CA SER A 64 -13.55 -20.90 -2.27
C SER A 64 -13.71 -20.71 -3.78
N GLU A 65 -14.95 -20.63 -4.23
CA GLU A 65 -15.33 -20.36 -5.62
C GLU A 65 -14.93 -18.94 -6.05
N HIS A 66 -14.63 -18.05 -5.12
CA HIS A 66 -14.24 -16.67 -5.38
C HIS A 66 -12.77 -16.51 -5.80
N LEU A 67 -11.93 -17.53 -5.60
CA LEU A 67 -10.54 -17.48 -6.04
C LEU A 67 -10.43 -17.56 -7.57
N GLY A 68 -9.62 -16.68 -8.15
CA GLY A 68 -9.17 -16.80 -9.53
C GLY A 68 -8.31 -18.05 -9.73
N GLU A 69 -8.30 -18.56 -10.96
CA GLU A 69 -7.65 -19.84 -11.29
C GLU A 69 -6.15 -19.85 -10.94
N ALA A 70 -5.43 -18.77 -11.30
CA ALA A 70 -4.01 -18.65 -11.04
C ALA A 70 -3.70 -18.68 -9.53
N LEU A 71 -4.44 -17.91 -8.73
CA LEU A 71 -4.28 -17.90 -7.27
C LEU A 71 -4.64 -19.26 -6.67
N ARG A 72 -5.72 -19.88 -7.14
CA ARG A 72 -6.15 -21.22 -6.67
C ARG A 72 -5.09 -22.29 -6.90
N GLN A 73 -4.37 -22.23 -8.03
CA GLN A 73 -3.28 -23.15 -8.34
C GLN A 73 -2.02 -22.89 -7.50
N ALA A 74 -1.78 -21.64 -7.10
CA ALA A 74 -0.63 -21.25 -6.28
C ALA A 74 -0.82 -21.56 -4.78
N LEU A 75 -2.06 -21.56 -4.29
CA LEU A 75 -2.35 -21.75 -2.87
C LEU A 75 -2.42 -23.23 -2.47
N SER A 76 -1.77 -23.58 -1.36
CA SER A 76 -1.97 -24.86 -0.68
C SER A 76 -2.17 -24.65 0.82
N PRO A 77 -2.91 -25.53 1.52
CA PRO A 77 -3.08 -25.41 2.96
C PRO A 77 -1.77 -25.44 3.76
N SER A 78 -0.70 -26.04 3.21
CA SER A 78 0.64 -26.00 3.80
C SER A 78 1.34 -24.66 3.66
N VAL A 79 1.20 -24.00 2.51
CA VAL A 79 1.79 -22.68 2.26
C VAL A 79 1.10 -21.64 3.16
N LEU A 80 -0.22 -21.65 3.19
CA LEU A 80 -1.01 -20.74 4.03
C LEU A 80 -0.67 -20.89 5.51
N ARG A 81 -0.58 -22.14 6.02
CA ARG A 81 -0.16 -22.40 7.41
C ARG A 81 1.23 -21.85 7.73
N ARG A 82 2.19 -22.01 6.82
CA ARG A 82 3.54 -21.49 7.04
C ARG A 82 3.53 -19.98 7.15
N SER A 83 2.85 -19.31 6.22
CA SER A 83 2.71 -17.86 6.20
C SER A 83 2.02 -17.34 7.47
N MET A 84 0.96 -18.01 7.96
CA MET A 84 0.27 -17.61 9.19
C MET A 84 1.10 -17.88 10.45
N ALA A 85 1.88 -18.96 10.50
CA ALA A 85 2.74 -19.24 11.64
C ALA A 85 3.81 -18.15 11.86
N GLU A 86 4.38 -17.59 10.79
CA GLU A 86 5.34 -16.49 10.87
C GLU A 86 4.70 -15.20 11.43
N LEU A 87 3.45 -14.93 11.06
CA LEU A 87 2.69 -13.80 11.60
C LEU A 87 2.29 -14.03 13.05
N GLU A 88 1.82 -15.23 13.41
CA GLU A 88 1.46 -15.58 14.78
C GLU A 88 2.66 -15.52 15.74
N GLU A 89 3.87 -15.84 15.28
CA GLU A 89 5.10 -15.67 16.07
C GLU A 89 5.39 -14.19 16.39
N THR A 90 5.03 -13.29 15.49
CA THR A 90 5.33 -11.85 15.59
C THR A 90 4.21 -11.04 16.26
N TYR A 91 2.95 -11.35 15.92
CA TYR A 91 1.75 -10.59 16.29
C TYR A 91 0.80 -11.37 17.20
N GLY A 92 1.08 -12.64 17.49
CA GLY A 92 0.25 -13.51 18.32
C GLY A 92 -1.00 -14.01 17.60
N LEU A 93 -2.02 -14.42 18.36
CA LEU A 93 -3.23 -14.98 17.76
C LEU A 93 -4.16 -13.89 17.20
N PRO A 94 -4.87 -14.16 16.09
CA PRO A 94 -5.88 -13.23 15.59
C PRO A 94 -7.10 -13.24 16.51
N LEU A 95 -7.60 -12.06 16.82
CA LEU A 95 -8.72 -11.84 17.73
C LEU A 95 -10.02 -11.62 16.97
N ARG A 96 -10.06 -10.66 16.03
CA ARG A 96 -11.26 -10.32 15.25
C ARG A 96 -10.94 -9.47 14.02
N ILE A 97 -11.89 -9.41 13.09
CA ILE A 97 -11.85 -8.43 11.97
C ILE A 97 -12.45 -7.12 12.48
N LEU A 98 -11.70 -6.04 12.34
CA LEU A 98 -12.08 -4.70 12.79
C LEU A 98 -12.79 -3.91 11.71
N ARG A 99 -12.21 -3.83 10.50
CA ARG A 99 -12.69 -2.92 9.43
C ARG A 99 -12.34 -3.44 8.04
N LEU A 100 -13.04 -2.89 7.04
CA LEU A 100 -12.74 -3.06 5.62
C LEU A 100 -12.59 -1.68 4.97
N HIS A 101 -11.58 -1.53 4.11
CA HIS A 101 -11.39 -0.32 3.31
C HIS A 101 -11.28 -0.71 1.83
N GLU A 102 -11.82 0.13 0.96
CA GLU A 102 -11.66 0.01 -0.48
C GLU A 102 -10.34 0.65 -0.93
N GLY A 103 -9.69 0.04 -1.92
CA GLY A 103 -8.53 0.58 -2.60
C GLY A 103 -8.56 0.32 -4.10
N ALA A 104 -7.59 0.87 -4.83
CA ALA A 104 -7.43 0.66 -6.26
C ALA A 104 -6.53 -0.56 -6.56
N TRP A 105 -6.88 -1.31 -7.61
CA TRP A 105 -6.10 -2.42 -8.15
C TRP A 105 -6.08 -2.33 -9.69
N PRO A 106 -4.95 -2.57 -10.38
CA PRO A 106 -4.91 -2.55 -11.84
C PRO A 106 -5.99 -3.46 -12.43
N GLY A 107 -6.93 -2.87 -13.19
CA GLY A 107 -7.99 -3.62 -13.87
C GLY A 107 -9.07 -4.23 -12.96
N GLY A 108 -9.21 -3.77 -11.72
CA GLY A 108 -10.24 -4.27 -10.79
C GLY A 108 -10.39 -3.47 -9.50
N THR A 109 -10.65 -4.15 -8.38
CA THR A 109 -10.87 -3.50 -7.07
C THR A 109 -10.00 -4.13 -5.98
N LEU A 110 -9.59 -3.35 -4.98
CA LEU A 110 -8.85 -3.83 -3.82
C LEU A 110 -9.72 -3.71 -2.56
N ARG A 111 -9.61 -4.69 -1.66
CA ARG A 111 -10.16 -4.60 -0.31
C ARG A 111 -9.06 -4.84 0.71
N HIS A 112 -8.92 -3.92 1.65
CA HIS A 112 -8.05 -4.04 2.81
C HIS A 112 -8.88 -4.46 4.02
N VAL A 113 -8.61 -5.65 4.56
CA VAL A 113 -9.29 -6.18 5.75
C VAL A 113 -8.35 -6.04 6.94
N VAL A 114 -8.73 -5.24 7.92
CA VAL A 114 -7.95 -5.02 9.15
C VAL A 114 -8.33 -6.07 10.18
N VAL A 115 -7.34 -6.79 10.69
CA VAL A 115 -7.50 -7.84 11.69
C VAL A 115 -6.74 -7.45 12.95
N GLU A 116 -7.42 -7.46 14.09
CA GLU A 116 -6.80 -7.32 15.40
C GLU A 116 -6.09 -8.62 15.78
N TYR A 117 -4.86 -8.50 16.25
CA TYR A 117 -4.01 -9.55 16.76
C TYR A 117 -3.61 -9.24 18.22
N GLU A 118 -3.09 -10.22 18.95
CA GLU A 118 -2.70 -10.00 20.36
C GLU A 118 -1.62 -8.90 20.54
N GLN A 119 -0.73 -8.70 19.56
CA GLN A 119 0.35 -7.71 19.59
C GLN A 119 0.29 -6.72 18.42
N GLY A 120 -0.92 -6.23 18.11
CA GLY A 120 -1.13 -5.15 17.15
C GLY A 120 -2.22 -5.49 16.16
N GLU A 121 -2.14 -4.92 14.97
CA GLU A 121 -3.07 -5.21 13.89
C GLU A 121 -2.31 -5.70 12.66
N LEU A 122 -3.02 -6.38 11.75
CA LEU A 122 -2.52 -6.73 10.42
C LEU A 122 -3.55 -6.36 9.35
N VAL A 123 -3.08 -5.88 8.21
CA VAL A 123 -3.92 -5.55 7.05
C VAL A 123 -3.78 -6.68 6.04
N PHE A 124 -4.89 -7.22 5.57
CA PHE A 124 -4.93 -8.21 4.51
C PHE A 124 -5.46 -7.55 3.24
N SER A 125 -4.66 -7.57 2.19
CA SER A 125 -5.04 -7.07 0.86
C SER A 125 -5.69 -8.18 0.05
N VAL A 126 -6.88 -7.90 -0.50
CA VAL A 126 -7.67 -8.81 -1.34
C VAL A 126 -7.97 -8.11 -2.66
N GLY A 127 -7.24 -8.48 -3.72
CA GLY A 127 -7.38 -7.90 -5.05
C GLY A 127 -8.35 -8.70 -5.91
N PHE A 128 -9.34 -8.02 -6.48
CA PHE A 128 -10.35 -8.56 -7.37
C PHE A 128 -10.12 -8.10 -8.80
N ASP A 129 -10.37 -8.95 -9.78
CA ASP A 129 -10.50 -8.55 -11.19
C ASP A 129 -11.87 -7.93 -11.51
N ALA A 130 -12.07 -7.53 -12.76
CA ALA A 130 -13.31 -6.94 -13.25
C ALA A 130 -14.52 -7.89 -13.14
N GLU A 131 -14.29 -9.20 -13.11
CA GLU A 131 -15.31 -10.24 -12.94
C GLU A 131 -15.59 -10.57 -11.46
N GLY A 132 -14.90 -9.92 -10.52
CA GLY A 132 -15.07 -10.14 -9.09
C GLY A 132 -14.41 -11.42 -8.55
N LYS A 133 -13.43 -11.97 -9.28
CA LYS A 133 -12.58 -13.07 -8.80
C LYS A 133 -11.33 -12.52 -8.12
N VAL A 134 -10.93 -13.17 -7.04
CA VAL A 134 -9.75 -12.79 -6.26
C VAL A 134 -8.48 -13.26 -6.97
N GLN A 135 -7.66 -12.31 -7.39
CA GLN A 135 -6.38 -12.53 -8.07
C GLN A 135 -5.19 -12.41 -7.10
N ALA A 136 -5.36 -11.68 -5.99
CA ALA A 136 -4.34 -11.50 -4.97
C ALA A 136 -4.92 -11.61 -3.56
N LEU A 137 -4.19 -12.30 -2.67
CA LEU A 137 -4.47 -12.36 -1.23
C LEU A 137 -3.14 -12.37 -0.47
N SER A 138 -2.83 -11.28 0.23
CA SER A 138 -1.57 -11.13 0.96
C SER A 138 -1.79 -10.53 2.35
N PRO A 139 -1.17 -11.09 3.40
CA PRO A 139 -0.99 -10.38 4.66
C PRO A 139 0.09 -9.30 4.49
N GLU A 140 -0.18 -8.12 5.02
CA GLU A 140 0.74 -7.00 5.08
C GLU A 140 0.79 -6.48 6.53
N PRO A 141 1.94 -5.97 7.01
CA PRO A 141 2.00 -5.31 8.31
C PRO A 141 0.89 -4.24 8.38
N ALA A 142 0.09 -4.21 9.46
CA ALA A 142 -0.87 -3.12 9.54
C ALA A 142 -0.14 -1.80 9.65
N LEU A 143 -0.52 -0.90 8.75
CA LEU A 143 -0.62 0.50 9.04
C LEU A 143 -1.27 0.72 10.42
N ASP A 144 -0.77 1.67 11.21
CA ASP A 144 -1.37 1.99 12.51
C ASP A 144 -2.90 2.19 12.37
N PRO A 145 -3.75 1.43 13.10
CA PRO A 145 -5.20 1.61 13.16
C PRO A 145 -5.67 3.03 13.36
N ALA A 146 -4.94 3.81 14.18
CA ALA A 146 -5.25 5.20 14.50
C ALA A 146 -5.07 6.11 13.29
N ALA A 147 -4.32 5.63 12.33
CA ALA A 147 -3.80 6.38 11.23
C ALA A 147 -4.64 6.07 9.96
N LEU A 148 -5.35 4.93 9.95
CA LEU A 148 -6.57 4.71 9.16
C LEU A 148 -7.80 5.52 9.65
N LEU A 149 -7.67 6.33 10.73
CA LEU A 149 -8.72 7.27 11.20
C LEU A 149 -8.49 8.71 10.69
N GLU A 150 -7.36 9.01 10.05
CA GLU A 150 -7.19 10.31 9.41
C GLU A 150 -8.12 10.43 8.19
N PRO A 151 -8.60 11.66 7.87
CA PRO A 151 -9.63 11.85 6.86
C PRO A 151 -9.25 11.16 5.54
N PRO A 152 -10.23 10.59 4.83
CA PRO A 152 -10.00 9.90 3.57
C PRO A 152 -9.41 10.93 2.62
N GLU A 153 -8.14 10.75 2.28
CA GLU A 153 -7.48 11.51 1.22
C GLU A 153 -7.27 13.00 1.56
N ALA A 154 -6.09 13.56 1.29
CA ALA A 154 -5.98 15.02 1.31
C ALA A 154 -6.96 15.58 0.27
N ALA A 155 -7.79 16.56 0.65
CA ALA A 155 -8.62 17.25 -0.34
C ALA A 155 -7.70 18.13 -1.20
N LEU A 156 -7.91 18.11 -2.52
CA LEU A 156 -7.23 19.02 -3.44
C LEU A 156 -7.44 20.47 -2.94
N PRO A 157 -6.37 21.26 -2.76
CA PRO A 157 -6.51 22.64 -2.31
C PRO A 157 -7.46 23.43 -3.24
N PRO A 158 -8.37 24.28 -2.73
CA PRO A 158 -9.32 25.04 -3.56
C PRO A 158 -8.65 25.96 -4.60
N GLU A 159 -7.40 26.32 -4.33
CA GLU A 159 -6.54 27.13 -5.19
C GLU A 159 -5.62 26.28 -6.06
N ALA A 160 -5.89 24.98 -6.21
CA ALA A 160 -5.17 24.09 -7.10
C ALA A 160 -6.14 23.41 -8.09
N GLN A 161 -5.59 22.96 -9.21
CA GLN A 161 -6.28 22.14 -10.20
C GLN A 161 -5.48 20.86 -10.42
N GLN A 162 -6.17 19.76 -10.70
CA GLN A 162 -5.55 18.53 -11.18
C GLN A 162 -5.93 18.33 -12.65
N LEU A 163 -4.93 18.08 -13.48
CA LEU A 163 -5.07 17.81 -14.90
C LEU A 163 -4.53 16.42 -15.22
N GLU A 164 -5.29 15.63 -15.97
CA GLU A 164 -4.77 14.41 -16.58
C GLU A 164 -3.86 14.79 -17.75
N VAL A 165 -2.65 14.24 -17.77
CA VAL A 165 -1.67 14.47 -18.84
C VAL A 165 -1.29 13.15 -19.48
N VAL A 166 -1.02 13.19 -20.78
CA VAL A 166 -0.57 12.05 -21.57
C VAL A 166 0.70 12.42 -22.31
N PHE A 167 1.71 11.56 -22.24
CA PHE A 167 3.01 11.81 -22.86
C PHE A 167 3.70 10.49 -23.22
N GLY A 168 4.81 10.59 -23.98
CA GLY A 168 5.62 9.42 -24.34
C GLY A 168 5.10 8.59 -25.50
N ASP A 169 5.90 7.60 -25.89
CA ASP A 169 5.56 6.56 -26.86
C ASP A 169 6.21 5.23 -26.41
N PRO A 170 5.44 4.25 -25.90
CA PRO A 170 3.98 4.24 -25.80
C PRO A 170 3.43 5.28 -24.82
N GLN A 171 2.17 5.69 -25.06
CA GLN A 171 1.49 6.70 -24.25
C GLN A 171 1.41 6.28 -22.78
N ARG A 172 1.85 7.18 -21.89
CA ARG A 172 1.72 7.07 -20.44
C ARG A 172 0.79 8.15 -19.92
N SER A 173 0.07 7.82 -18.86
CA SER A 173 -0.81 8.75 -18.17
C SER A 173 -0.13 9.27 -16.90
N GLY A 174 -0.38 10.53 -16.58
CA GLY A 174 0.04 11.16 -15.35
C GLY A 174 -0.99 12.17 -14.85
N ALA A 175 -0.88 12.53 -13.57
CA ALA A 175 -1.70 13.57 -12.95
C ALA A 175 -0.82 14.77 -12.60
N LEU A 176 -1.10 15.92 -13.22
CA LEU A 176 -0.44 17.19 -12.96
C LEU A 176 -1.30 18.01 -12.00
N VAL A 177 -0.78 18.23 -10.79
CA VAL A 177 -1.37 19.16 -9.82
C VAL A 177 -0.70 20.51 -9.98
N GLN A 178 -1.49 21.55 -10.22
CA GLN A 178 -1.02 22.92 -10.41
C GLN A 178 -1.71 23.88 -9.45
N PRO A 179 -0.96 24.66 -8.65
CA PRO A 179 -1.53 25.80 -7.96
C PRO A 179 -2.00 26.88 -8.94
N LYS A 180 -2.97 27.70 -8.52
CA LYS A 180 -3.39 28.90 -9.24
C LYS A 180 -2.29 29.96 -9.19
N GLY A 181 -2.13 30.67 -10.29
CA GLY A 181 -1.15 31.75 -10.44
C GLY A 181 -0.01 31.36 -11.38
N GLU A 182 1.04 32.17 -11.40
CA GLU A 182 2.24 31.89 -12.20
C GLU A 182 3.11 30.86 -11.46
N VAL A 183 3.17 29.63 -11.96
CA VAL A 183 3.88 28.53 -11.32
C VAL A 183 5.12 28.16 -12.11
N ARG A 184 6.29 28.57 -11.63
CA ARG A 184 7.58 28.35 -12.31
C ARG A 184 8.30 27.07 -11.90
N ARG A 185 7.84 26.40 -10.84
CA ARG A 185 8.49 25.24 -10.21
C ARG A 185 7.59 24.02 -10.36
N VAL A 186 8.17 22.92 -10.82
CA VAL A 186 7.50 21.63 -10.89
C VAL A 186 8.40 20.51 -10.37
N VAL A 187 7.78 19.57 -9.69
CA VAL A 187 8.43 18.34 -9.22
C VAL A 187 7.80 17.15 -9.92
N LEU A 188 8.61 16.27 -10.49
CA LEU A 188 8.17 14.92 -10.81
C LEU A 188 8.23 14.10 -9.51
N LEU A 189 7.08 13.61 -9.06
CA LEU A 189 6.98 12.63 -7.98
C LEU A 189 6.98 11.25 -8.64
N ALA A 190 8.08 10.52 -8.51
CA ALA A 190 8.15 9.15 -9.02
C ALA A 190 7.18 8.25 -8.24
N GLY A 191 6.35 7.50 -8.97
CA GLY A 191 5.63 6.36 -8.41
C GLY A 191 6.62 5.32 -7.88
N TYR A 192 6.16 4.53 -6.91
CA TYR A 192 6.93 3.45 -6.30
C TYR A 192 6.73 2.17 -7.11
N ASP A 193 7.80 1.57 -7.64
CA ASP A 193 7.78 0.27 -8.33
C ASP A 193 6.58 0.11 -9.30
N ASP A 194 5.92 -1.04 -9.29
CA ASP A 194 4.75 -1.38 -10.11
C ASP A 194 3.41 -0.83 -9.52
N ARG A 195 3.45 0.28 -8.76
CA ARG A 195 2.26 0.90 -8.16
C ARG A 195 1.70 2.03 -9.02
N ASP A 196 0.47 2.45 -8.69
CA ASP A 196 -0.16 3.62 -9.31
C ASP A 196 0.61 4.91 -9.01
N ARG A 197 0.30 5.96 -9.77
CA ARG A 197 0.89 7.31 -9.61
C ARG A 197 0.69 7.93 -8.22
N ASP A 198 -0.31 7.46 -7.48
CA ASP A 198 -0.67 7.99 -6.17
C ASP A 198 0.12 7.31 -5.04
N GLY A 199 0.90 6.28 -5.39
CA GLY A 199 1.67 5.47 -4.45
C GLY A 199 0.78 4.68 -3.52
N THR A 200 -0.44 4.36 -3.97
CA THR A 200 -1.53 3.84 -3.14
C THR A 200 -1.07 2.58 -2.40
N TYR A 201 -1.19 2.64 -1.09
CA TYR A 201 -0.79 1.55 -0.20
C TYR A 201 -1.68 1.55 1.04
N GLY A 202 -2.32 0.42 1.34
CA GLY A 202 -3.14 0.27 2.54
C GLY A 202 -4.23 1.34 2.72
N GLY A 203 -4.88 1.76 1.63
CA GLY A 203 -5.94 2.77 1.64
C GLY A 203 -5.46 4.23 1.75
N VAL A 204 -4.15 4.48 1.69
CA VAL A 204 -3.59 5.85 1.68
C VAL A 204 -2.86 6.12 0.36
N SER A 205 -2.79 7.39 -0.04
CA SER A 205 -2.17 7.82 -1.31
C SER A 205 -1.09 8.86 -1.04
N PRO A 206 0.07 8.45 -0.50
CA PRO A 206 1.09 9.37 0.00
C PRO A 206 1.63 10.31 -1.07
N MET A 207 1.76 9.85 -2.33
CA MET A 207 2.27 10.71 -3.41
C MET A 207 1.22 11.74 -3.82
N ARG A 208 -0.06 11.39 -3.77
CA ARG A 208 -1.14 12.36 -4.00
C ARG A 208 -1.17 13.42 -2.91
N ASP A 209 -1.12 12.99 -1.66
CA ASP A 209 -1.20 13.91 -0.54
C ASP A 209 0.01 14.86 -0.53
N LEU A 210 1.22 14.35 -0.83
CA LEU A 210 2.42 15.17 -1.04
C LEU A 210 2.26 16.19 -2.17
N ALA A 211 1.69 15.79 -3.31
CA ALA A 211 1.40 16.70 -4.43
C ALA A 211 0.44 17.82 -4.02
N TYR A 212 -0.57 17.51 -3.21
CA TYR A 212 -1.53 18.50 -2.74
C TYR A 212 -0.89 19.47 -1.74
N ASP A 213 -0.02 18.99 -0.86
CA ASP A 213 0.74 19.85 0.05
C ASP A 213 1.74 20.73 -0.74
N LEU A 214 2.44 20.19 -1.74
CA LEU A 214 3.31 20.98 -2.63
C LEU A 214 2.56 22.12 -3.33
N ALA A 215 1.30 21.89 -3.74
CA ALA A 215 0.48 22.94 -4.34
C ALA A 215 0.19 24.08 -3.36
N GLN A 216 0.04 23.81 -2.06
CA GLN A 216 -0.09 24.85 -1.03
C GLN A 216 1.18 25.72 -0.93
N HIS A 217 2.34 25.18 -1.31
CA HIS A 217 3.63 25.87 -1.37
C HIS A 217 3.96 26.51 -2.73
N GLN A 218 2.97 26.65 -3.64
CA GLN A 218 3.15 27.22 -4.98
C GLN A 218 4.16 26.43 -5.84
N VAL A 219 4.16 25.11 -5.68
CA VAL A 219 4.94 24.16 -6.47
C VAL A 219 3.96 23.24 -7.22
N ALA A 220 4.10 23.15 -8.54
CA ALA A 220 3.38 22.14 -9.32
C ALA A 220 4.00 20.77 -9.11
N SER A 221 3.24 19.71 -9.30
CA SER A 221 3.76 18.36 -9.23
C SER A 221 3.13 17.47 -10.30
N LEU A 222 3.95 16.71 -11.00
CA LEU A 222 3.52 15.65 -11.90
C LEU A 222 3.72 14.30 -11.21
N ARG A 223 2.65 13.49 -11.15
CA ARG A 223 2.69 12.10 -10.71
C ARG A 223 2.48 11.19 -11.91
N VAL A 224 3.19 10.07 -11.98
CA VAL A 224 3.15 9.15 -13.13
C VAL A 224 2.94 7.72 -12.66
N ASP A 225 2.13 6.94 -13.38
CA ASP A 225 1.92 5.54 -13.04
C ASP A 225 3.22 4.76 -13.29
N GLY A 226 3.61 3.89 -12.36
CA GLY A 226 4.73 2.97 -12.54
C GLY A 226 4.50 2.06 -13.75
N ARG A 227 5.57 1.59 -14.41
CA ARG A 227 5.43 0.84 -15.66
C ARG A 227 4.65 -0.45 -15.42
N GLY A 228 4.95 -1.18 -14.35
CA GLY A 228 4.26 -2.42 -14.07
C GLY A 228 2.80 -2.27 -13.66
N PHE A 229 2.41 -1.10 -13.15
CA PHE A 229 0.99 -0.78 -12.93
C PHE A 229 0.22 -0.70 -14.26
N GLN A 230 0.83 -0.08 -15.27
CA GLN A 230 0.21 0.08 -16.58
C GLN A 230 0.13 -1.22 -17.38
N THR A 231 1.18 -2.05 -17.29
CA THR A 231 1.27 -3.29 -18.09
C THR A 231 0.75 -4.53 -17.35
N GLY A 232 0.65 -4.48 -16.02
CA GLY A 232 0.40 -5.65 -15.18
C GLY A 232 1.58 -6.64 -15.11
N GLU A 233 2.75 -6.23 -15.59
CA GLU A 233 3.98 -7.03 -15.60
C GLU A 233 5.08 -6.33 -14.80
N PRO A 234 5.92 -7.04 -14.03
CA PRO A 234 6.98 -6.40 -13.26
C PRO A 234 7.91 -5.57 -14.14
N SER A 235 8.14 -4.32 -13.74
CA SER A 235 9.05 -3.42 -14.43
C SER A 235 10.52 -3.82 -14.20
N SER A 236 11.36 -3.54 -15.20
CA SER A 236 12.82 -3.58 -15.02
C SER A 236 13.32 -2.20 -14.59
N ARG A 237 14.44 -2.15 -13.87
CA ARG A 237 15.12 -0.88 -13.49
C ARG A 237 15.31 0.04 -14.70
N GLU A 238 15.76 -0.52 -15.82
CA GLU A 238 15.93 0.21 -17.08
C GLU A 238 14.60 0.78 -17.60
N GLY A 239 13.51 0.02 -17.47
CA GLY A 239 12.18 0.44 -17.87
C GLY A 239 11.62 1.58 -17.03
N GLU A 240 11.92 1.59 -15.73
CA GLU A 240 11.53 2.66 -14.81
C GLU A 240 12.32 3.95 -15.06
N ILE A 241 13.63 3.85 -15.24
CA ILE A 241 14.49 4.99 -15.60
C ILE A 241 13.98 5.67 -16.88
N GLU A 242 13.64 4.88 -17.90
CA GLU A 242 13.12 5.42 -19.16
C GLU A 242 11.74 6.09 -18.96
N ALA A 243 10.86 5.51 -18.15
CA ALA A 243 9.56 6.12 -17.84
C ALA A 243 9.70 7.47 -17.15
N LEU A 244 10.60 7.59 -16.17
CA LEU A 244 10.92 8.86 -15.51
C LEU A 244 11.53 9.87 -16.49
N ALA A 245 12.47 9.44 -17.34
CA ALA A 245 13.09 10.29 -18.34
C ALA A 245 12.08 10.85 -19.35
N GLU A 246 11.07 10.07 -19.74
CA GLU A 246 9.98 10.52 -20.61
C GLU A 246 9.09 11.57 -19.95
N ALA A 247 8.74 11.38 -18.67
CA ALA A 247 7.98 12.37 -17.90
C ALA A 247 8.77 13.68 -17.71
N LEU A 248 10.07 13.57 -17.46
CA LEU A 248 10.96 14.74 -17.38
C LEU A 248 11.09 15.47 -18.72
N ARG A 249 11.14 14.74 -19.84
CA ARG A 249 11.10 15.33 -21.19
C ARG A 249 9.79 16.05 -21.46
N TYR A 250 8.66 15.50 -21.00
CA TYR A 250 7.37 16.18 -21.08
C TYR A 250 7.41 17.51 -20.31
N LEU A 251 7.86 17.52 -19.06
CA LEU A 251 7.98 18.75 -18.26
C LEU A 251 8.94 19.76 -18.92
N LYS A 252 10.08 19.29 -19.45
CA LYS A 252 11.05 20.11 -20.18
C LYS A 252 10.47 20.70 -21.48
N GLY A 253 9.51 20.03 -22.11
CA GLY A 253 8.77 20.59 -23.25
C GLY A 253 7.90 21.81 -22.88
N HIS A 254 7.57 21.97 -21.60
CA HIS A 254 6.71 23.03 -21.06
C HIS A 254 7.51 24.08 -20.27
N ARG A 255 8.74 24.37 -20.69
CA ARG A 255 9.66 25.32 -20.01
C ARG A 255 9.15 26.75 -19.90
N GLU A 256 8.24 27.16 -20.77
CA GLU A 256 7.56 28.47 -20.67
C GLU A 256 6.69 28.55 -19.41
N GLU A 257 6.17 27.40 -18.96
CA GLU A 257 5.41 27.23 -17.74
C GLU A 257 6.35 26.87 -16.57
N PHE A 258 7.19 25.85 -16.73
CA PHE A 258 8.06 25.32 -15.67
C PHE A 258 9.55 25.60 -15.90
N GLN A 259 10.05 26.68 -15.29
CA GLN A 259 11.45 27.09 -15.37
C GLN A 259 12.36 26.20 -14.53
N HIS A 260 11.88 25.73 -13.37
CA HIS A 260 12.61 24.88 -12.44
C HIS A 260 11.93 23.51 -12.36
N ILE A 261 12.66 22.46 -12.78
CA ILE A 261 12.18 21.08 -12.78
C ILE A 261 13.09 20.29 -11.85
N ALA A 262 12.50 19.58 -10.89
CA ALA A 262 13.20 18.62 -10.05
C ALA A 262 12.52 17.25 -10.10
N LEU A 263 13.25 16.22 -9.69
CA LEU A 263 12.74 14.87 -9.50
C LEU A 263 12.84 14.50 -8.02
N VAL A 264 11.76 14.01 -7.44
CA VAL A 264 11.78 13.32 -6.15
C VAL A 264 11.78 11.82 -6.39
N ALA A 265 12.82 11.13 -5.91
CA ALA A 265 13.03 9.70 -6.11
C ALA A 265 13.51 9.00 -4.82
N PHE A 266 13.20 7.72 -4.66
CA PHE A 266 13.67 6.89 -3.53
C PHE A 266 15.09 6.34 -3.76
N ASP A 267 15.44 6.08 -5.02
CA ASP A 267 16.78 5.70 -5.43
C ASP A 267 17.40 6.91 -6.15
N ARG A 268 18.34 7.55 -5.46
CA ARG A 268 19.02 8.74 -5.98
C ARG A 268 19.75 8.48 -7.28
N GLU A 269 20.47 7.36 -7.40
CA GLU A 269 21.24 7.02 -8.59
C GLU A 269 20.31 6.84 -9.80
N MET A 270 19.19 6.16 -9.58
CA MET A 270 18.15 5.98 -10.61
C MET A 270 17.56 7.33 -11.06
N GLY A 271 17.28 8.22 -10.11
CA GLY A 271 16.72 9.54 -10.41
C GLY A 271 17.71 10.46 -11.14
N GLU A 272 18.97 10.46 -10.71
CA GLU A 272 20.06 11.19 -11.37
C GLU A 272 20.23 10.70 -12.82
N GLU A 273 20.16 9.39 -13.06
CA GLU A 273 20.23 8.82 -14.40
C GLU A 273 19.04 9.25 -15.28
N ALA A 274 17.81 9.24 -14.73
CA ALA A 274 16.62 9.69 -15.45
C ALA A 274 16.71 11.19 -15.84
N LEU A 275 17.21 12.04 -14.95
CA LEU A 275 17.46 13.46 -15.23
C LEU A 275 18.47 13.65 -16.36
N LEU A 276 19.59 12.92 -16.32
CA LEU A 276 20.61 13.00 -17.37
C LEU A 276 20.04 12.56 -18.73
N ARG A 277 19.22 11.50 -18.78
CA ARG A 277 18.55 11.05 -20.01
C ARG A 277 17.53 12.05 -20.56
N ALA A 278 16.96 12.89 -19.70
CA ALA A 278 16.09 14.00 -20.11
C ALA A 278 16.88 15.28 -20.47
N ASP A 279 18.22 15.24 -20.43
CA ASP A 279 19.10 16.40 -20.61
C ASP A 279 18.74 17.50 -19.59
N LEU A 280 18.62 17.07 -18.32
CA LEU A 280 18.45 17.87 -17.11
C LEU A 280 19.66 17.64 -16.17
N ARG A 281 19.77 18.46 -15.13
CA ARG A 281 20.89 18.39 -14.19
C ARG A 281 20.64 17.28 -13.17
N ALA A 282 21.64 16.43 -12.93
CA ALA A 282 21.53 15.35 -11.96
C ALA A 282 21.30 15.89 -10.54
N GLU A 283 21.88 17.04 -10.21
CA GLU A 283 21.71 17.71 -8.92
C GLU A 283 20.29 18.19 -8.61
N ASP A 284 19.38 18.19 -9.60
CA ASP A 284 17.95 18.46 -9.40
C ASP A 284 17.19 17.21 -8.90
N CYS A 285 17.90 16.11 -8.58
CA CYS A 285 17.37 14.94 -7.89
C CYS A 285 17.31 15.18 -6.38
N ILE A 286 16.12 15.06 -5.81
CA ILE A 286 15.85 15.09 -4.38
C ILE A 286 15.55 13.66 -3.94
N GLU A 287 16.47 13.08 -3.17
CA GLU A 287 16.27 11.75 -2.59
C GLU A 287 15.25 11.84 -1.45
N LEU A 288 14.17 11.08 -1.56
CA LEU A 288 13.18 10.93 -0.50
C LEU A 288 13.52 9.69 0.30
N ASP A 289 13.93 9.88 1.56
CA ASP A 289 14.14 8.77 2.49
C ASP A 289 12.82 8.02 2.71
N PRO A 290 12.75 6.71 2.39
CA PRO A 290 11.55 5.90 2.60
C PRO A 290 11.07 5.88 4.06
N ALA A 291 11.95 6.11 5.03
CA ALA A 291 11.56 6.22 6.45
C ALA A 291 10.74 7.49 6.75
N ARG A 292 10.74 8.47 5.84
CA ARG A 292 9.92 9.69 5.90
C ARG A 292 8.57 9.55 5.20
N LEU A 293 8.38 8.45 4.48
CA LEU A 293 7.05 7.98 4.12
C LEU A 293 6.46 7.18 5.29
N PRO A 294 5.12 7.07 5.39
CA PRO A 294 4.49 6.10 6.27
C PRO A 294 5.02 4.69 5.99
N ALA A 295 6.00 4.26 6.79
CA ALA A 295 6.68 2.98 6.62
C ALA A 295 5.84 1.87 7.27
N GLY A 296 4.68 1.54 6.69
CA GLY A 296 3.90 0.33 7.04
C GLY A 296 3.62 0.09 8.53
N ARG A 297 3.76 1.12 9.37
CA ARG A 297 3.65 1.06 10.84
C ARG A 297 2.98 2.27 11.46
N GLU A 298 2.95 3.39 10.76
CA GLU A 298 2.16 4.58 11.10
C GLU A 298 1.60 5.13 9.79
N VAL A 299 0.29 5.31 9.66
CA VAL A 299 -0.29 6.16 8.60
C VAL A 299 -0.04 7.61 8.99
N ALA A 300 1.22 8.03 8.96
CA ALA A 300 1.44 9.46 8.79
C ALA A 300 1.19 9.77 7.32
N ARG A 301 0.49 10.88 7.03
CA ARG A 301 0.72 11.58 5.76
C ARG A 301 2.23 11.70 5.54
N VAL A 302 2.69 11.84 4.30
CA VAL A 302 4.05 12.34 4.09
C VAL A 302 4.20 13.57 4.98
N ASP A 303 5.15 13.55 5.91
CA ASP A 303 5.28 14.60 6.92
C ASP A 303 5.20 15.95 6.21
N ALA A 304 4.28 16.83 6.61
CA ALA A 304 4.07 18.11 5.94
C ALA A 304 5.37 18.93 5.86
N ALA A 305 6.34 18.66 6.74
CA ALA A 305 7.70 19.19 6.66
C ALA A 305 8.43 18.80 5.37
N VAL A 306 8.18 17.62 4.80
CA VAL A 306 8.77 17.14 3.54
C VAL A 306 8.36 18.06 2.38
N ALA A 307 7.08 18.40 2.26
CA ALA A 307 6.62 19.32 1.21
C ALA A 307 7.26 20.71 1.36
N ALA A 308 7.35 21.21 2.60
CA ALA A 308 8.00 22.48 2.91
C ALA A 308 9.51 22.46 2.61
N GLU A 309 10.21 21.35 2.90
CA GLU A 309 11.63 21.17 2.61
C GLU A 309 11.91 21.10 1.11
N ILE A 310 11.11 20.33 0.35
CA ILE A 310 11.20 20.27 -1.10
C ILE A 310 10.98 21.67 -1.69
N ALA A 311 9.94 22.37 -1.25
CA ALA A 311 9.65 23.73 -1.71
C ALA A 311 10.79 24.71 -1.37
N ALA A 312 11.38 24.61 -0.18
CA ALA A 312 12.52 25.43 0.23
C ALA A 312 13.79 25.12 -0.58
N GLY A 313 14.06 23.84 -0.87
CA GLY A 313 15.17 23.42 -1.72
C GLY A 313 15.05 23.97 -3.14
N LEU A 314 13.84 23.93 -3.72
CA LEU A 314 13.57 24.53 -5.04
C LEU A 314 13.78 26.05 -5.05
N LEU A 315 13.34 26.76 -4.01
CA LEU A 315 13.60 28.21 -3.86
C LEU A 315 15.10 28.52 -3.78
N ALA A 316 15.87 27.68 -3.10
CA ALA A 316 17.32 27.86 -3.00
C ALA A 316 18.01 27.69 -4.36
N LEU A 317 17.54 26.75 -5.20
CA LEU A 317 18.05 26.54 -6.55
C LEU A 317 17.82 27.75 -7.47
N GLU A 318 16.73 28.49 -7.29
CA GLU A 318 16.47 29.75 -8.02
C GLU A 318 17.46 30.86 -7.66
N SER A 319 17.88 30.93 -6.40
CA SER A 319 18.82 31.97 -5.93
C SER A 319 20.28 31.73 -6.34
N ALA A 320 20.59 30.55 -6.86
CA ALA A 320 21.95 30.12 -7.22
C ALA A 320 22.22 30.13 -8.73
N GLY A 321 21.20 30.33 -9.57
CA GLY A 321 21.29 30.45 -11.03
C GLY A 321 21.29 31.90 -11.51
#